data_AF-A0A4R1G329-F1
#
_entry.id   AF-A0A4R1G329-F1
#
_cell.length_a   1.000
_cell.length_b   1.000
_cell.length_c   1.000
_cell.angle_alpha   90.00
_cell.angle_beta   90.00
_cell.angle_gamma   90.00
#
_symmetry.space_group_name_H-M   'P 1'
#
loop_
_entity.id
_entity.type
_entity.pdbx_description
1 polymer ?
#
loop_
_entity_poly.entity_id
_entity_poly.type
_entity_poly.pdbx_seq_one_letter_code
_entity_poly.pdbx_strand_id
1 'polypeptide(L)' 'MNVVEHSAAPADPDALLADRFHCDATRHLTRLALGLSRDSMDLLTSVTDRLRAAEGALRDPLTSDLGFD' A
#
# COMPACT_ATOMS: atom_id res chain seq x y z
N MET A 1 32.91 -9.11 -27.24
CA MET A 1 31.96 -9.36 -26.14
C MET A 1 31.54 -7.99 -25.62
N ASN A 2 30.31 -7.54 -25.89
CA ASN A 2 29.83 -6.25 -25.39
C ASN A 2 29.55 -6.38 -23.90
N VAL A 3 30.37 -5.72 -23.08
CA VAL A 3 30.10 -5.53 -21.66
C VAL A 3 28.94 -4.54 -21.60
N VAL A 4 27.75 -5.03 -21.26
CA VAL A 4 26.62 -4.17 -20.91
C VAL A 4 26.97 -3.56 -19.57
N GLU A 5 27.53 -2.35 -19.58
CA GLU A 5 27.67 -1.52 -18.40
C GLU A 5 26.28 -1.36 -17.79
N HIS A 6 25.98 -2.15 -16.76
CA HIS A 6 24.85 -1.91 -15.88
C HIS A 6 25.19 -0.66 -15.10
N SER A 7 24.91 0.50 -15.71
CA SER A 7 24.84 1.77 -15.01
C SER A 7 23.90 1.53 -13.83
N ALA A 8 24.47 1.47 -12.63
CA ALA A 8 23.71 1.39 -11.40
C ALA A 8 22.92 2.70 -11.34
N ALA A 9 21.71 2.68 -11.88
CA ALA A 9 20.81 3.81 -11.80
C ALA A 9 20.74 4.20 -10.31
N PRO A 10 20.90 5.49 -9.97
CA PRO A 10 20.80 5.92 -8.59
C PRO A 10 19.52 5.34 -8.00
N ALA A 11 19.64 4.76 -6.80
CA ALA A 11 18.52 4.13 -6.12
C ALA A 11 17.34 5.12 -6.11
N ASP A 12 16.19 4.67 -6.62
CA ASP A 12 14.98 5.47 -6.70
C ASP A 12 14.72 6.08 -5.30
N PRO A 13 14.73 7.42 -5.16
CA PRO A 13 14.57 8.07 -3.87
C PRO A 13 13.24 7.67 -3.20
N ASP A 14 12.21 7.36 -3.98
CA ASP A 14 10.93 6.92 -3.45
C ASP A 14 10.99 5.46 -2.94
N ALA A 15 11.81 4.61 -3.58
CA ALA A 15 12.09 3.27 -3.09
C ALA A 15 12.87 3.30 -1.77
N LEU A 16 13.82 4.23 -1.62
CA LEU A 16 14.53 4.48 -0.37
C LEU A 16 13.60 5.01 0.73
N LEU A 17 12.57 5.78 0.37
CA LEU A 17 11.55 6.25 1.31
C LEU A 17 10.74 5.06 1.84
N ALA A 18 10.36 4.12 0.96
CA ALA A 18 9.60 2.94 1.36
C ALA A 18 10.34 2.10 2.43
N ASP A 19 11.67 1.99 2.33
CA ASP A 19 12.50 1.24 3.28
C ASP A 19 12.53 1.83 4.69
N ARG A 20 12.08 3.08 4.87
CA ARG A 20 11.98 3.71 6.19
C ARG A 20 10.76 3.24 6.99
N PHE A 21 9.80 2.55 6.37
CA PHE A 21 8.64 2.02 7.07
C PHE A 21 8.99 0.74 7.84
N HIS A 22 8.87 0.79 9.18
CA HIS A 22 9.09 -0.36 10.04
C HIS A 22 8.02 -1.45 9.91
N CYS A 23 6.78 -1.08 9.56
CA CYS A 23 5.71 -2.05 9.30
C CYS A 23 5.87 -2.66 7.91
N ASP A 24 6.00 -3.98 7.82
CA ASP A 24 6.18 -4.69 6.54
C ASP A 24 4.99 -4.49 5.59
N ALA A 25 3.77 -4.45 6.12
CA ALA A 25 2.57 -4.21 5.31
C ALA A 25 2.56 -2.81 4.68
N THR A 26 2.92 -1.79 5.47
CA THR A 26 3.02 -0.41 4.98
C THR A 26 4.16 -0.27 3.98
N ARG A 27 5.33 -0.88 4.26
CA ARG A 27 6.46 -0.91 3.33
C ARG A 27 6.08 -1.52 1.98
N HIS A 28 5.38 -2.65 2.00
CA HIS A 28 4.93 -3.32 0.79
C HIS A 28 3.94 -2.45 0.00
N LEU A 29 2.95 -1.87 0.66
CA LEU A 29 1.99 -0.95 0.03
C LEU A 29 2.68 0.27 -0.59
N THR A 30 3.62 0.89 0.11
CA THR A 30 4.39 2.03 -0.42
C THR A 30 5.13 1.61 -1.69
N ARG A 31 5.84 0.47 -1.68
CA ARG A 31 6.56 -0.04 -2.86
C ARG A 31 5.63 -0.31 -4.06
N LEU A 32 4.42 -0.81 -3.83
CA LEU A 32 3.43 -1.03 -4.90
C LEU A 32 2.89 0.28 -5.48
N ALA A 33 2.82 1.34 -4.67
CA ALA A 33 2.33 2.64 -5.09
C ALA A 33 3.39 3.48 -5.84
N LEU A 34 4.67 3.11 -5.76
CA LEU A 34 5.74 3.84 -6.44
C LEU A 34 5.61 3.77 -7.95
N GLY A 35 5.81 4.91 -8.63
CA GLY A 35 5.70 5.01 -10.08
C GLY A 35 4.27 5.01 -10.62
N LEU A 36 3.26 4.97 -9.75
CA LEU A 36 1.87 5.16 -10.18
C LEU A 36 1.63 6.60 -10.65
N SER A 37 0.84 6.74 -11.71
CA SER A 37 0.32 8.03 -12.13
C SER A 37 -0.65 8.58 -11.07
N ARG A 38 -0.89 9.89 -11.11
CA ARG A 38 -1.86 10.54 -10.22
C ARG A 38 -3.26 9.93 -10.34
N ASP A 39 -3.73 9.69 -11.56
CA ASP A 39 -5.03 9.05 -11.80
C ASP A 39 -5.11 7.64 -11.19
N SER A 40 -4.00 6.89 -11.24
CA SER A 40 -3.92 5.56 -10.61
C SER A 40 -3.94 5.64 -9.08
N MET A 41 -3.29 6.65 -8.50
CA MET A 41 -3.34 6.91 -7.06
C MET A 41 -4.75 7.30 -6.59
N ASP A 42 -5.48 8.09 -7.38
CA ASP A 42 -6.86 8.47 -7.07
C ASP A 42 -7.79 7.25 -7.14
N LEU A 43 -7.60 6.37 -8.14
CA LEU A 43 -8.32 5.09 -8.23
C LEU A 43 -8.02 4.17 -7.04
N LEU A 44 -6.75 4.02 -6.67
CA LEU A 44 -6.33 3.22 -5.50
C LEU A 44 -6.98 3.76 -4.22
N THR A 45 -6.97 5.08 -4.04
CA THR A 45 -7.62 5.76 -2.90
C THR A 45 -9.11 5.43 -2.85
N SER A 46 -9.82 5.56 -3.97
CA SER A 46 -11.24 5.24 -4.07
C SER A 46 -11.55 3.77 -3.76
N VAL A 47 -10.69 2.82 -4.16
CA VAL A 47 -10.84 1.40 -3.81
C VAL A 47 -10.61 1.21 -2.31
N THR A 48 -9.56 1.79 -1.74
CA THR A 48 -9.26 1.66 -0.31
C THR A 48 -10.35 2.27 0.59
N ASP A 49 -10.96 3.39 0.19
CA ASP A 49 -12.08 3.98 0.91
C ASP A 49 -13.31 3.06 0.91
N ARG A 50 -13.62 2.45 -0.25
CA ARG A 50 -14.71 1.47 -0.35
C ARG A 50 -14.45 0.22 0.49
N LEU A 51 -13.21 -0.28 0.51
CA LEU A 51 -12.82 -1.40 1.36
C LEU A 51 -13.00 -1.04 2.84
N ARG A 52 -12.53 0.13 3.27
CA ARG A 52 -12.70 0.59 4.66
C ARG A 52 -14.17 0.77 5.03
N ALA A 53 -15.00 1.29 4.13
CA ALA A 53 -16.43 1.39 4.35
C ALA A 53 -17.09 0.01 4.48
N ALA A 54 -16.68 -0.96 3.65
CA ALA A 54 -17.15 -2.34 3.72
C ALA A 54 -16.68 -3.04 5.01
N GLU A 55 -15.44 -2.83 5.45
CA GLU A 55 -14.91 -3.34 6.71
C GLU A 55 -15.61 -2.71 7.92
N GLY A 56 -15.87 -1.40 7.88
CA GLY A 56 -16.65 -0.71 8.91
C GLY A 56 -18.10 -1.19 8.96
N ALA A 57 -18.71 -1.46 7.81
CA ALA A 57 -20.05 -2.05 7.71
C ALA A 57 -20.10 -3.53 8.13
N LEU A 58 -19.00 -4.28 7.94
CA LEU A 58 -18.88 -5.65 8.46
C LEU A 58 -18.79 -5.71 9.99
N ARG A 59 -18.40 -4.59 10.63
CA ARG A 59 -18.11 -4.54 12.07
C ARG A 59 -19.32 -4.32 12.98
N ASP A 60 -20.57 -4.30 12.47
CA ASP A 60 -21.81 -4.27 13.28
C ASP A 60 -23.02 -4.80 12.47
N PRO A 61 -23.93 -5.70 12.96
CA PRO A 61 -24.49 -5.81 14.33
C PRO A 61 -24.40 -7.19 15.04
N LEU A 62 -23.91 -8.26 14.43
CA LEU A 62 -23.96 -9.63 15.00
C LEU A 62 -22.79 -9.96 15.95
N THR A 63 -21.79 -9.09 16.04
CA THR A 63 -20.66 -9.23 16.99
C THR A 63 -20.82 -8.38 18.24
N SER A 64 -21.74 -7.42 18.24
CA SER A 64 -22.12 -6.63 19.43
C SER A 64 -23.05 -7.42 20.38
N ASP A 65 -23.65 -8.51 19.91
CA ASP A 65 -24.55 -9.40 20.66
C ASP A 65 -23.84 -10.66 21.24
N LEU A 66 -22.52 -10.75 21.10
CA LEU A 66 -21.68 -11.77 21.76
C LEU A 66 -20.92 -11.16 22.94
N GLY A 67 -21.62 -10.35 23.74
CA GLY A 67 -21.26 -10.07 25.12
C GLY A 67 -21.69 -11.23 26.01
N PHE A 68 -20.90 -12.30 26.03
CA PHE A 68 -20.86 -13.17 27.20
C PHE A 68 -20.13 -12.42 28.32
N ASP A 69 -20.87 -11.68 29.15
CA ASP A 69 -20.90 -11.72 30.63
C ASP A 69 -21.94 -10.70 31.16
#